data_AF-A0A2E6WXX2-F1
#
_entry.id   AF-A0A2E6WXX2-F1
#
_cell.length_a   1.000
_cell.length_b   1.000
_cell.length_c   1.000
_cell.angle_alpha   90.00
_cell.angle_beta   90.00
_cell.angle_gamma   90.00
#
_symmetry.space_group_name_H-M   'P 1'
#
loop_
_entity.id
_entity.type
_entity.pdbx_description
1 polymer ?
#
loop_
_entity_poly.entity_id
_entity_poly.type
_entity_poly.pdbx_seq_one_letter_code
_entity_poly.pdbx_strand_id
1 'polypeptide(L)' 'MVKDGLDTELDRELSDLPPELRWREWMRRIEAVLFASASPVPREDLARIVGQGTSVDLL' A
#
# COMPACT_ATOMS: atom_id res chain seq x y z
N MET A 1 1.70 -28.89 13.11
CA MET A 1 0.62 -28.24 12.35
C MET A 1 1.08 -26.81 12.10
N VAL A 2 1.60 -26.55 10.90
CA VAL A 2 2.16 -25.24 10.50
C VAL A 2 0.99 -24.27 10.40
N LYS A 3 1.04 -23.17 11.15
CA LYS A 3 0.05 -22.10 11.03
C LYS A 3 0.49 -21.21 9.86
N ASP A 4 -0.39 -21.09 8.88
CA ASP A 4 -0.35 -20.29 7.66
C ASP A 4 0.53 -19.03 7.74
N GLY A 5 1.56 -18.98 6.90
CA GLY A 5 2.45 -17.82 6.74
C GLY A 5 1.88 -16.69 5.88
N LEU A 6 0.57 -16.37 5.97
CA LEU A 6 -0.08 -15.37 5.12
C LEU A 6 -0.96 -14.36 5.88
N ASP A 7 -0.67 -14.11 7.15
CA ASP A 7 -1.27 -12.99 7.88
C ASP A 7 -0.16 -12.08 8.43
N THR A 8 0.75 -11.66 7.54
CA THR A 8 1.57 -10.48 7.80
C THR A 8 0.70 -9.29 7.45
N GLU A 9 0.03 -8.71 8.44
CA GLU A 9 -0.70 -7.45 8.29
C GLU A 9 0.23 -6.43 7.61
N LEU A 10 -0.17 -5.93 6.44
CA LEU A 10 0.58 -4.88 5.76
C LEU A 10 0.55 -3.63 6.65
N ASP A 11 1.71 -3.18 7.12
CA ASP A 11 1.83 -1.88 7.78
C ASP A 11 1.64 -0.77 6.74
N ARG A 12 0.40 -0.29 6.67
CA ARG A 12 -0.05 0.79 5.78
C ARG A 12 0.23 2.15 6.38
N GLU A 13 0.25 2.26 7.71
CA GLU A 13 0.34 3.54 8.40
C GLU A 13 1.77 4.07 8.41
N LEU A 14 2.77 3.18 8.42
CA LEU A 14 4.19 3.57 8.39
C LEU A 14 4.47 4.68 9.42
N SER A 15 3.90 4.53 10.62
CA SER A 15 3.86 5.59 11.63
C SER A 15 5.25 6.00 12.12
N ASP A 16 6.23 5.09 12.00
CA ASP A 16 7.63 5.31 12.36
C ASP A 16 8.41 6.15 11.33
N LEU A 17 7.85 6.35 10.12
CA LEU A 17 8.48 7.14 9.08
C LEU A 17 8.04 8.61 9.14
N PRO A 18 8.97 9.55 8.88
CA PRO A 18 8.64 10.93 8.54
C PRO A 18 7.65 11.00 7.35
N PRO A 19 6.80 12.04 7.27
CA PRO A 19 5.77 12.16 6.24
C PRO A 19 6.28 12.00 4.80
N GLU A 20 7.44 12.57 4.47
CA GLU A 20 8.00 12.53 3.11
C GLU A 20 8.46 11.11 2.73
N LEU A 21 8.97 10.35 3.71
CA LEU A 21 9.40 8.97 3.50
C LEU A 21 8.20 8.03 3.41
N ARG A 22 7.16 8.28 4.21
CA ARG A 22 5.88 7.58 4.15
C ARG A 22 5.23 7.74 2.78
N TRP A 23 5.15 8.97 2.29
CA TRP A 23 4.65 9.28 0.95
C TRP A 23 5.38 8.50 -0.14
N ARG A 24 6.72 8.54 -0.11
CA ARG A 24 7.56 7.86 -1.09
C ARG A 24 7.35 6.34 -1.08
N GLU A 25 7.15 5.77 0.10
CA GLU A 25 6.90 4.33 0.24
C GLU A 25 5.51 3.95 -0.28
N TRP A 26 4.47 4.74 0.00
CA TRP A 26 3.15 4.54 -0.57
C TRP A 26 3.16 4.59 -2.11
N MET A 27 3.86 5.55 -2.70
CA MET A 27 4.02 5.65 -4.17
C MET A 27 4.69 4.40 -4.75
N ARG A 28 5.78 3.92 -4.13
CA ARG A 28 6.46 2.68 -4.57
C ARG A 28 5.56 1.46 -4.53
N ARG A 29 4.71 1.35 -3.50
CA ARG A 29 3.74 0.25 -3.39
C ARG A 29 2.67 0.33 -4.47
N ILE A 30 2.16 1.53 -4.77
CA ILE A 30 1.21 1.76 -5.86
C ILE A 30 1.85 1.35 -7.19
N GLU A 31 3.07 1.81 -7.48
CA GLU A 31 3.83 1.43 -8.67
C GLU A 31 4.01 -0.08 -8.78
N ALA A 32 4.37 -0.75 -7.67
CA ALA A 32 4.55 -2.19 -7.65
C ALA A 32 3.25 -2.95 -7.98
N VAL A 33 2.11 -2.51 -7.43
CA VAL A 33 0.80 -3.12 -7.73
C VAL A 33 0.39 -2.89 -9.18
N LEU A 34 0.54 -1.67 -9.68
CA LEU A 34 0.22 -1.33 -11.07
C LEU A 34 1.11 -2.09 -12.06
N PHE A 35 2.40 -2.24 -11.75
CA PHE A 35 3.34 -2.95 -12.62
C PHE A 35 3.13 -4.46 -12.62
N ALA A 36 2.76 -5.04 -11.47
CA ALA A 36 2.51 -6.48 -11.35
C ALA A 36 1.14 -6.90 -11.87
N SER A 37 0.17 -5.98 -11.94
CA SER A 37 -1.19 -6.31 -12.34
C SER A 37 -1.31 -6.50 -13.86
N ALA A 38 -1.86 -7.65 -14.26
CA ALA A 38 -2.19 -7.93 -15.67
C ALA A 38 -3.55 -7.31 -16.10
N SER A 39 -4.22 -6.58 -15.22
CA SER A 39 -5.52 -5.95 -15.46
C SER A 39 -5.59 -4.58 -14.79
N PRO A 40 -6.49 -3.67 -15.24
CA PRO A 40 -6.69 -2.41 -14.56
C PRO A 40 -6.96 -2.62 -13.07
N VAL A 41 -6.21 -1.91 -12.22
CA VAL A 41 -6.35 -2.00 -10.77
C VAL A 41 -7.42 -1.01 -10.33
N PRO A 42 -8.51 -1.45 -9.66
CA PRO A 42 -9.51 -0.57 -9.12
C PRO A 42 -8.92 0.38 -8.08
N ARG A 43 -9.48 1.58 -8.00
CA ARG A 43 -8.95 2.61 -7.10
C ARG A 43 -9.12 2.23 -5.64
N GLU A 44 -10.22 1.57 -5.29
CA GLU A 44 -10.48 1.04 -3.96
C GLU A 44 -9.42 0.01 -3.52
N ASP A 45 -8.78 -0.69 -4.45
CA ASP A 45 -7.71 -1.63 -4.15
C ASP A 45 -6.40 -0.89 -3.87
N LEU A 46 -6.11 0.18 -4.60
CA LEU A 46 -4.98 1.08 -4.29
C LEU A 46 -5.16 1.81 -2.94
N ALA A 47 -6.40 2.13 -2.56
CA ALA A 47 -6.68 2.71 -1.24
C ALA A 47 -6.37 1.74 -0.08
N ARG A 48 -6.37 0.43 -0.33
CA ARG A 48 -6.04 -0.57 0.70
C ARG A 48 -4.54 -0.71 0.96
N ILE A 49 -3.66 -0.13 0.14
CA ILE A 49 -2.19 -0.25 0.30
C ILE A 49 -1.53 1.01 0.88
N VAL A 50 -2.32 2.07 1.10
CA VAL A 50 -1.90 3.33 1.75
C VAL A 50 -2.55 3.49 3.12
N GLY A 51 -2.01 4.37 3.96
CA GLY A 51 -2.50 4.59 5.32
C GLY A 51 -3.83 5.35 5.38
N GLN A 52 -4.56 5.18 6.49
CA GLN A 52 -5.84 5.81 6.76
C GLN A 52 -5.71 7.34 6.71
N GLY A 53 -6.57 7.99 5.91
CA GLY A 53 -6.55 9.44 5.71
C GLY A 53 -5.71 9.93 4.53
N THR A 54 -5.00 9.03 3.83
CA THR A 54 -4.30 9.37 2.59
C THR A 54 -5.26 9.32 1.41
N SER A 55 -5.34 10.43 0.66
CA SER A 55 -6.13 10.45 -0.57
C SER A 55 -5.31 9.96 -1.74
N VAL A 56 -5.72 8.82 -2.33
CA VAL A 56 -5.16 8.30 -3.59
C VAL A 56 -5.34 9.30 -4.76
N ASP A 57 -6.29 10.24 -4.68
CA ASP A 57 -6.43 11.29 -5.71
C ASP A 57 -5.35 12.36 -5.65
N LEU A 58 -4.71 12.51 -4.49
CA LEU A 58 -3.71 13.56 -4.25
C LEU A 58 -2.27 13.03 -4.40
N LEU A 59 -2.13 11.70 -4.57
CA LEU A 59 -0.91 10.97 -4.87
C LEU A 59 -0.54 11.11 -6.35
#